data_AF-A0A1I0AVT0-F1
#
_entry.id   AF-A0A1I0AVT0-F1
#
_cell.length_a   1.000
_cell.length_b   1.000
_cell.length_c   1.000
_cell.angle_alpha   90.00
_cell.angle_beta   90.00
_cell.angle_gamma   90.00
#
_symmetry.space_group_name_H-M   'P 1'
#
loop_
_entity.id
_entity.type
_entity.pdbx_description
1 polymer ?
#
loop_
_entity_poly.entity_id
_entity_poly.type
_entity_poly.pdbx_seq_one_letter_code
_entity_poly.pdbx_strand_id
1 'polypeptide(L)'
;MPKNQQELHHIQAWSQINRKYLGQGVRVKRFRRPKRSQIRNRVLLAILMARDIKLSKLAEELSVSSRSVSAWVYEGRIPSKVNIDKVCRLLGYPAHVLFNEALLRQSPILCQPTPSRFMKRSNVSTSRANVILTGLCMVYDFSVTDVSIWIGIHPGTFRKWLHQAHLPALALQEKAETFFRIPRSILFADCELS
;
A
#
# COMPACT_ATOMS: atom_id res chain seq x y z
N MET A 1 63.76 -21.18 5.22
CA MET A 1 62.79 -20.09 5.00
C MET A 1 61.39 -20.68 4.95
N PRO A 2 60.45 -20.25 5.81
CA PRO A 2 59.17 -20.92 6.00
C PRO A 2 58.06 -20.43 5.05
N LYS A 3 57.36 -21.41 4.46
CA LYS A 3 55.94 -21.53 4.08
C LYS A 3 55.10 -20.25 3.85
N ASN A 4 54.87 -19.94 2.58
CA ASN A 4 53.70 -19.18 2.09
C ASN A 4 52.74 -20.12 1.33
N GLN A 5 52.16 -21.09 2.03
CA GLN A 5 51.09 -21.94 1.49
C GLN A 5 49.93 -21.96 2.49
N GLN A 6 49.09 -20.93 2.49
CA GLN A 6 47.89 -20.97 3.35
C GLN A 6 46.62 -20.26 2.85
N GLU A 7 46.60 -19.59 1.70
CA GLU A 7 45.39 -18.79 1.33
C GLU A 7 44.50 -19.40 0.23
N LEU A 8 44.96 -20.41 -0.52
CA LEU A 8 44.16 -21.00 -1.61
C LEU A 8 43.01 -21.91 -1.14
N HIS A 9 43.16 -22.57 0.02
CA HIS A 9 42.16 -23.50 0.54
C HIS A 9 40.92 -22.79 1.12
N HIS A 10 41.05 -21.54 1.58
CA HIS A 10 39.98 -20.83 2.26
C HIS A 10 38.89 -20.36 1.28
N ILE A 11 39.29 -19.89 0.09
CA ILE A 11 38.36 -19.41 -0.94
C ILE A 11 37.58 -20.59 -1.57
N GLN A 12 38.24 -21.72 -1.82
CA GLN A 12 37.55 -22.91 -2.34
C GLN A 12 36.57 -23.49 -1.33
N ALA A 13 36.95 -23.57 -0.05
CA ALA A 13 36.06 -24.00 1.04
C ALA A 13 34.86 -23.04 1.22
N TRP A 14 35.10 -21.73 1.18
CA TRP A 14 34.03 -20.72 1.21
C TRP A 14 33.09 -20.82 0.01
N SER A 15 33.61 -21.11 -1.19
CA SER A 15 32.78 -21.32 -2.38
C SER A 15 31.93 -22.59 -2.27
N GLN A 16 32.45 -23.65 -1.65
CA GLN A 16 31.73 -24.91 -1.45
C GLN A 16 30.63 -24.79 -0.39
N ILE A 17 30.92 -24.09 0.73
CA ILE A 17 29.93 -23.79 1.78
C ILE A 17 28.81 -22.91 1.22
N ASN A 18 29.17 -21.88 0.45
CA ASN A 18 28.20 -20.96 -0.11
C ASN A 18 27.57 -21.46 -1.41
N ARG A 19 27.99 -22.60 -1.98
CA ARG A 19 27.39 -23.19 -3.20
C ARG A 19 25.89 -23.48 -3.06
N LYS A 20 25.44 -23.71 -1.82
CA LYS A 20 24.02 -23.88 -1.48
C LYS A 20 23.21 -22.58 -1.58
N TYR A 21 23.88 -21.42 -1.50
CA TYR A 21 23.29 -20.08 -1.46
C TYR A 21 23.68 -19.21 -2.69
N LEU A 22 24.77 -19.52 -3.37
CA LEU A 22 25.22 -18.91 -4.62
C LEU A 22 24.27 -19.32 -5.77
N GLY A 23 23.49 -18.36 -6.26
CA GLY A 23 22.47 -18.56 -7.30
C GLY A 23 21.04 -18.61 -6.76
N GLN A 24 20.86 -18.79 -5.44
CA GLN A 24 19.59 -18.47 -4.79
C GLN A 24 19.56 -16.96 -4.57
N GLY A 25 19.39 -16.21 -5.66
CA GLY A 25 19.16 -14.77 -5.57
C GLY A 25 18.15 -14.52 -4.46
N VAL A 26 18.50 -13.66 -3.49
CA VAL A 26 17.69 -13.41 -2.29
C VAL A 26 16.28 -13.19 -2.78
N ARG A 27 15.43 -14.21 -2.60
CA ARG A 27 14.06 -14.20 -3.08
C ARG A 27 13.31 -13.40 -2.04
N VAL A 28 13.59 -12.10 -1.99
CA VAL A 28 12.73 -11.13 -1.32
C VAL A 28 11.37 -11.48 -1.84
N LYS A 29 10.50 -11.97 -0.96
CA LYS A 29 9.14 -12.33 -1.31
C LYS A 29 8.55 -11.07 -1.91
N ARG A 30 8.55 -10.99 -3.24
CA ARG A 30 7.86 -9.94 -3.98
C ARG A 30 6.44 -10.03 -3.48
N PHE A 31 5.85 -8.89 -3.19
CA PHE A 31 4.44 -8.79 -2.82
C PHE A 31 3.67 -9.68 -3.81
N ARG A 32 3.22 -10.85 -3.36
CA ARG A 32 2.33 -11.67 -4.19
C ARG A 32 1.09 -10.80 -4.29
N ARG A 33 0.78 -10.28 -5.48
CA ARG A 33 -0.50 -9.62 -5.70
C ARG A 33 -1.55 -10.61 -5.19
N PRO A 34 -2.33 -10.25 -4.15
CA PRO A 34 -3.38 -11.12 -3.67
C PRO A 34 -4.20 -11.53 -4.89
N LYS A 35 -4.51 -12.83 -5.05
CA LYS A 35 -5.66 -13.19 -5.89
C LYS A 35 -6.81 -12.34 -5.35
N ARG A 36 -7.63 -11.73 -6.21
CA ARG A 36 -8.67 -10.73 -5.90
C ARG A 36 -9.63 -11.09 -4.74
N SER A 37 -9.53 -12.28 -4.16
CA SER A 37 -10.13 -12.69 -2.90
C SER A 37 -9.68 -11.81 -1.72
N GLN A 38 -10.41 -10.69 -1.60
CA GLN A 38 -10.78 -9.99 -0.38
C GLN A 38 -9.66 -9.33 0.43
N ILE A 39 -9.15 -8.21 -0.08
CA ILE A 39 -8.48 -7.21 0.78
C ILE A 39 -9.58 -6.51 1.58
N ARG A 40 -9.71 -6.82 2.88
CA ARG A 40 -10.73 -6.16 3.73
C ARG A 40 -10.34 -4.74 4.14
N ASN A 41 -9.09 -4.53 4.54
CA ASN A 41 -8.58 -3.20 4.86
C ASN A 41 -7.89 -2.57 3.66
N ARG A 42 -8.72 -2.06 2.76
CA ARG A 42 -8.30 -1.44 1.49
C ARG A 42 -7.57 -0.12 1.71
N VAL A 43 -7.95 0.64 2.73
CA VAL A 43 -7.36 1.93 3.07
C VAL A 43 -5.95 1.75 3.60
N LEU A 44 -5.75 0.84 4.57
CA LEU A 44 -4.41 0.54 5.08
C LEU A 44 -3.49 0.05 3.97
N LEU A 45 -3.95 -0.87 3.11
CA LEU A 45 -3.13 -1.34 2.00
C LEU A 45 -2.82 -0.22 0.99
N ALA A 46 -3.80 0.64 0.69
CA ALA A 46 -3.62 1.78 -0.20
C ALA A 46 -2.49 2.70 0.31
N ILE A 47 -2.53 3.08 1.58
CA ILE A 47 -1.50 3.92 2.22
C ILE A 47 -0.12 3.27 2.10
N LEU A 48 -0.03 1.97 2.42
CA LEU A 48 1.23 1.24 2.37
C LEU A 48 1.79 1.13 0.94
N MET A 49 0.94 0.86 -0.05
CA MET A 49 1.35 0.80 -1.46
C MET A 49 1.80 2.16 -1.99
N ALA A 50 1.08 3.23 -1.65
CA ALA A 50 1.41 4.59 -2.08
C ALA A 50 2.73 5.09 -1.47
N ARG A 51 3.02 4.72 -0.21
CA ARG A 51 4.27 5.05 0.49
C ARG A 51 5.41 4.03 0.27
N ASP A 52 5.20 3.02 -0.57
CA ASP A 52 6.16 1.94 -0.82
C ASP A 52 6.59 1.17 0.46
N ILE A 53 5.70 1.11 1.46
CA ILE A 53 5.94 0.39 2.72
C ILE A 53 5.47 -1.06 2.56
N LYS A 54 6.39 -2.01 2.73
CA LYS A 54 6.07 -3.44 2.71
C LYS A 54 5.45 -3.88 4.04
N LEU A 55 4.56 -4.89 4.02
CA LEU A 55 3.98 -5.45 5.26
C LEU A 55 5.05 -5.94 6.25
N SER A 56 6.15 -6.48 5.74
CA SER A 56 7.28 -6.92 6.57
C SER A 56 7.99 -5.74 7.25
N LYS A 57 8.17 -4.62 6.53
CA LYS A 57 8.78 -3.40 7.08
C LYS A 57 7.86 -2.79 8.15
N LEU A 58 6.56 -2.72 7.89
CA LEU A 58 5.59 -2.28 8.88
C LEU A 58 5.58 -3.17 10.13
N ALA A 59 5.67 -4.49 9.96
CA ALA A 59 5.73 -5.43 11.07
C ALA A 59 6.98 -5.20 11.95
N GLU A 60 8.12 -4.96 11.32
CA GLU A 60 9.39 -4.64 11.98
C GLU A 60 9.29 -3.32 12.78
N GLU A 61 8.83 -2.24 12.15
CA GLU A 61 8.70 -0.92 12.78
C GLU A 61 7.74 -0.92 13.98
N LEU A 62 6.72 -1.79 13.98
CA LEU A 62 5.75 -1.91 15.06
C LEU A 62 6.15 -2.95 16.12
N SER A 63 7.21 -3.73 15.86
CA SER A 63 7.63 -4.90 16.64
C SER A 63 6.51 -5.93 16.82
N VAL A 64 5.84 -6.29 15.71
CA VAL A 64 4.77 -7.30 15.67
C VAL A 64 5.05 -8.35 14.60
N SER A 65 4.34 -9.47 14.64
CA SER A 65 4.53 -10.50 13.61
C SER A 65 4.01 -10.03 12.24
N SER A 66 4.70 -10.42 11.16
CA SER A 66 4.20 -10.19 9.78
C SER A 66 2.83 -10.82 9.53
N ARG A 67 2.49 -11.89 10.26
CA ARG A 67 1.16 -12.52 10.21
C ARG A 67 0.08 -11.60 10.78
N SER A 68 0.37 -10.91 11.88
CA SER A 68 -0.56 -9.94 12.49
C SER A 68 -0.88 -8.82 11.50
N VAL A 69 0.14 -8.20 10.90
CA VAL A 69 -0.06 -7.15 9.89
C VAL A 69 -0.84 -7.67 8.68
N SER A 70 -0.55 -8.89 8.23
CA SER A 70 -1.30 -9.51 7.13
C SER A 70 -2.77 -9.72 7.49
N ALA A 71 -3.08 -10.15 8.71
CA ALA A 71 -4.45 -10.31 9.18
C ALA A 71 -5.20 -8.96 9.27
N TRP A 72 -4.52 -7.88 9.66
CA TRP A 72 -5.11 -6.54 9.67
C TRP A 72 -5.50 -6.08 8.27
N VAL A 73 -4.70 -6.41 7.26
CA VAL A 73 -4.93 -6.01 5.87
C VAL A 73 -5.95 -6.91 5.17
N TYR A 74 -5.72 -8.21 5.15
CA TYR A 74 -6.49 -9.15 4.33
C TYR A 74 -7.74 -9.64 5.05
N GLU A 75 -7.63 -9.98 6.33
CA GLU A 75 -8.75 -10.50 7.11
C GLU A 75 -9.58 -9.38 7.77
N GLY A 76 -9.10 -8.13 7.74
CA GLY A 76 -9.75 -6.99 8.40
C GLY A 76 -9.77 -7.10 9.92
N ARG A 77 -8.86 -7.88 10.51
CA ARG A 77 -8.78 -8.06 11.96
C ARG A 77 -8.38 -6.75 12.64
N ILE A 78 -9.17 -6.32 13.61
CA ILE A 78 -8.86 -5.12 14.40
C ILE A 78 -7.67 -5.42 15.34
N PRO A 79 -6.60 -4.60 15.32
CA PRO A 79 -5.49 -4.73 16.26
C PRO A 79 -5.89 -4.35 17.69
N SER A 80 -5.05 -4.68 18.68
CA SER A 80 -5.19 -4.13 20.03
C SER A 80 -4.98 -2.61 20.03
N LYS A 81 -5.53 -1.91 21.03
CA LYS A 81 -5.38 -0.45 21.18
C LYS A 81 -3.92 0.01 21.10
N VAL A 82 -3.01 -0.67 21.79
CA VAL A 82 -1.57 -0.41 21.75
C VAL A 82 -1.01 -0.46 20.32
N ASN A 83 -1.42 -1.45 19.53
CA ASN A 83 -0.97 -1.58 18.15
C ASN A 83 -1.63 -0.55 17.23
N ILE A 84 -2.90 -0.23 17.45
CA ILE A 84 -3.57 0.88 16.75
C ILE A 84 -2.80 2.18 16.97
N ASP A 85 -2.45 2.51 18.21
CA ASP A 85 -1.72 3.74 18.54
C ASP A 85 -0.33 3.79 17.89
N LYS A 86 0.36 2.65 17.80
CA LYS A 86 1.65 2.56 17.10
C LYS A 86 1.47 2.81 15.59
N VAL A 87 0.50 2.16 14.96
CA VAL A 87 0.22 2.33 13.51
C VAL A 87 -0.22 3.76 13.20
N CYS A 88 -1.10 4.34 14.02
CA CYS A 88 -1.58 5.71 13.85
C CYS A 88 -0.43 6.71 13.95
N ARG A 89 0.47 6.56 14.93
CA ARG A 89 1.66 7.41 15.06
C ARG A 89 2.62 7.26 13.88
N LEU A 90 2.88 6.03 13.45
CA LEU A 90 3.81 5.75 12.35
C LEU A 90 3.29 6.27 11.00
N LEU A 91 2.00 6.08 10.72
CA LEU A 91 1.41 6.46 9.43
C LEU A 91 0.84 7.88 9.42
N GLY A 92 0.61 8.50 10.58
CA GLY A 92 0.07 9.85 10.70
C GLY A 92 -1.42 9.95 10.40
N TYR A 93 -2.18 8.88 10.60
CA TYR A 93 -3.63 8.87 10.42
C TYR A 93 -4.35 8.46 11.70
N PRO A 94 -5.56 9.00 11.96
CA PRO A 94 -6.37 8.58 13.09
C PRO A 94 -6.93 7.16 12.92
N ALA A 95 -7.30 6.53 14.03
CA ALA A 95 -7.80 5.16 14.04
C ALA A 95 -9.04 4.94 13.17
N HIS A 96 -9.94 5.94 13.11
CA HIS A 96 -11.17 5.85 12.32
C HIS A 96 -10.93 5.89 10.80
N VAL A 97 -9.75 6.32 10.34
CA VAL A 97 -9.32 6.25 8.94
C VAL A 97 -8.74 4.87 8.65
N LEU A 98 -7.85 4.38 9.52
CA LEU A 98 -7.09 3.14 9.29
C LEU A 98 -7.88 1.86 9.60
N PHE A 99 -8.77 1.89 10.58
CA PHE A 99 -9.46 0.72 11.14
C PHE A 99 -10.97 0.97 11.30
N ASN A 100 -11.59 1.64 10.33
CA ASN A 100 -13.04 1.85 10.31
C ASN A 100 -13.80 0.51 10.23
N GLU A 101 -14.42 0.09 11.33
CA GLU A 101 -15.07 -1.24 11.40
C GLU A 101 -16.16 -1.44 10.36
N ALA A 102 -16.97 -0.41 10.07
CA ALA A 102 -18.04 -0.51 9.08
C ALA A 102 -17.46 -0.84 7.69
N LEU A 103 -16.37 -0.17 7.30
CA LEU A 103 -15.66 -0.46 6.06
C LEU A 103 -15.07 -1.86 6.01
N LEU A 104 -14.45 -2.31 7.11
CA LEU A 104 -13.80 -3.62 7.15
C LEU A 104 -14.80 -4.76 7.09
N ARG A 105 -16.00 -4.59 7.68
CA ARG A 105 -17.08 -5.58 7.65
C ARG A 105 -17.72 -5.67 6.27
N GLN A 106 -18.00 -4.53 5.62
CA GLN A 106 -18.67 -4.51 4.32
C GLN A 106 -17.71 -4.85 3.17
N SER A 107 -16.48 -4.32 3.21
CA SER A 107 -15.43 -4.34 2.18
C SER A 107 -15.84 -4.94 0.83
N PRO A 108 -16.66 -4.23 0.03
CA PRO A 108 -17.21 -4.75 -1.20
C PRO A 108 -16.13 -4.93 -2.27
N ILE A 109 -16.38 -5.87 -3.18
CA ILE A 109 -15.62 -5.99 -4.41
C ILE A 109 -16.04 -4.83 -5.33
N LEU A 110 -15.07 -4.05 -5.80
CA LEU A 110 -15.35 -3.03 -6.81
C LEU A 110 -15.38 -3.69 -8.19
N CYS A 111 -16.52 -3.56 -8.86
CA CYS A 111 -16.67 -3.98 -10.24
C CYS A 111 -15.92 -2.98 -11.13
N GLN A 112 -15.01 -3.48 -11.97
CA GLN A 112 -14.35 -2.67 -13.00
C GLN A 112 -15.26 -2.67 -14.22
N PRO A 113 -15.79 -1.51 -14.69
CA PRO A 113 -16.63 -1.47 -15.88
C PRO A 113 -15.90 -2.00 -17.12
N THR A 114 -14.62 -1.66 -17.23
CA THR A 114 -13.70 -2.13 -18.28
C THR A 114 -12.35 -2.49 -17.67
N PRO A 115 -11.53 -3.33 -18.35
CA PRO A 115 -10.16 -3.60 -17.92
C PRO A 115 -9.36 -2.29 -17.80
N SER A 116 -8.61 -2.16 -16.72
CA SER A 116 -7.80 -0.97 -16.44
C SER A 116 -6.45 -1.39 -15.88
N ARG A 117 -5.47 -0.49 -15.99
CA ARG A 117 -4.12 -0.72 -15.48
C ARG A 117 -3.57 0.55 -14.87
N PHE A 118 -3.18 0.48 -13.60
CA PHE A 118 -2.48 1.58 -12.95
C PHE A 118 -1.05 1.65 -13.48
N MET A 119 -0.72 2.76 -14.14
CA MET A 119 0.65 3.07 -14.52
C MET A 119 1.30 3.88 -13.40
N LYS A 120 2.15 3.23 -12.60
CA LYS A 120 3.05 3.92 -11.67
C LYS A 120 4.09 4.67 -12.52
N ARG A 121 3.79 5.91 -12.88
CA ARG A 121 4.84 6.83 -13.34
C ARG A 121 5.75 7.13 -12.16
N SER A 122 7.05 7.29 -12.40
CA SER A 122 7.99 7.76 -11.38
C SER A 122 7.46 9.10 -10.85
N ASN A 123 6.83 9.06 -9.67
CA ASN A 123 6.30 10.25 -9.02
C ASN A 123 7.50 11.13 -8.70
N VAL A 124 7.70 12.17 -9.52
CA VAL A 124 8.48 13.34 -9.12
C VAL A 124 7.78 13.92 -7.89
N SER A 125 8.56 14.18 -6.86
CA SER A 125 8.20 14.58 -5.49
C SER A 125 7.23 15.76 -5.43
N THR A 126 5.95 15.51 -5.63
CA THR A 126 4.91 16.50 -5.36
C THR A 126 4.65 16.51 -3.85
N SER A 127 4.94 17.64 -3.20
CA SER A 127 4.93 17.79 -1.73
C SER A 127 3.55 17.63 -1.08
N ARG A 128 2.46 17.61 -1.86
CA ARG A 128 1.08 17.54 -1.36
C ARG A 128 0.27 16.56 -2.21
N ALA A 129 0.21 15.29 -1.80
CA ALA A 129 -0.49 14.24 -2.54
C ALA A 129 -1.54 13.57 -1.66
N ASN A 130 -2.68 13.21 -2.26
CA ASN A 130 -3.67 12.35 -1.63
C ASN A 130 -3.19 10.90 -1.76
N VAL A 131 -2.54 10.42 -0.70
CA VAL A 131 -1.93 9.10 -0.58
C VAL A 131 -2.99 8.01 -0.60
N ILE A 132 -4.12 8.21 0.10
CA ILE A 132 -5.21 7.23 0.19
C ILE A 132 -5.81 6.99 -1.20
N LEU A 133 -6.22 8.05 -1.89
CA LEU A 133 -6.86 7.94 -3.21
C LEU A 133 -5.89 7.38 -4.26
N THR A 134 -4.63 7.81 -4.23
CA THR A 134 -3.57 7.26 -5.11
C THR A 134 -3.36 5.77 -4.83
N GLY A 135 -3.27 5.39 -3.56
CA GLY A 135 -3.10 4.02 -3.14
C GLY A 135 -4.28 3.12 -3.52
N LEU A 136 -5.50 3.63 -3.47
CA LEU A 136 -6.69 2.87 -3.89
C LEU A 136 -6.66 2.57 -5.39
N CYS A 137 -6.25 3.53 -6.22
CA CYS A 137 -6.00 3.26 -7.65
C CYS A 137 -4.95 2.15 -7.84
N MET A 138 -3.90 2.10 -7.01
CA MET A 138 -2.90 1.03 -7.06
C MET A 138 -3.44 -0.34 -6.61
N VAL A 139 -4.21 -0.38 -5.51
CA VAL A 139 -4.81 -1.60 -4.95
C VAL A 139 -5.71 -2.29 -5.98
N TYR A 140 -6.50 -1.49 -6.69
CA TYR A 140 -7.43 -1.98 -7.70
C TYR A 140 -6.88 -2.06 -9.13
N ASP A 141 -5.62 -1.66 -9.31
CA ASP A 141 -4.98 -1.56 -10.63
C ASP A 141 -5.76 -0.66 -11.60
N PHE A 142 -6.36 0.42 -11.09
CA PHE A 142 -7.15 1.37 -11.87
C PHE A 142 -6.31 2.52 -12.40
N SER A 143 -6.37 2.82 -13.69
CA SER A 143 -5.77 4.02 -14.26
C SER A 143 -6.53 5.27 -13.83
N VAL A 144 -5.80 6.38 -13.69
CA VAL A 144 -6.37 7.69 -13.34
C VAL A 144 -7.42 8.13 -14.37
N THR A 145 -7.16 7.86 -15.66
CA THR A 145 -8.08 8.19 -16.75
C THR A 145 -9.37 7.39 -16.65
N ASP A 146 -9.27 6.08 -16.45
CA ASP A 146 -10.47 5.21 -16.44
C ASP A 146 -11.38 5.55 -15.26
N VAL A 147 -10.81 5.70 -14.06
CA VAL A 147 -11.60 6.10 -12.88
C VAL A 147 -12.30 7.43 -13.12
N SER A 148 -11.61 8.41 -13.69
CA SER A 148 -12.20 9.72 -13.96
C SER A 148 -13.40 9.63 -14.91
N ILE A 149 -13.30 8.78 -15.95
CA ILE A 149 -14.40 8.52 -16.88
C ILE A 149 -15.57 7.83 -16.16
N TRP A 150 -15.28 6.79 -15.36
CA TRP A 150 -16.32 6.02 -14.66
C TRP A 150 -17.08 6.82 -13.61
N ILE A 151 -16.44 7.81 -12.97
CA ILE A 151 -17.10 8.71 -12.02
C ILE A 151 -17.64 9.99 -12.70
N GLY A 152 -17.45 10.12 -14.02
CA GLY A 152 -17.94 11.25 -14.80
C GLY A 152 -17.29 12.58 -14.42
N ILE A 153 -15.96 12.61 -14.35
CA ILE A 153 -15.16 13.83 -14.16
C ILE A 153 -14.00 13.88 -15.16
N HIS A 154 -13.52 15.08 -15.46
CA HIS A 154 -12.39 15.24 -16.37
C HIS A 154 -11.09 14.62 -15.77
N PRO A 155 -10.26 13.88 -16.55
CA PRO A 155 -9.03 13.26 -16.05
C PRO A 155 -8.05 14.24 -15.41
N GLY A 156 -7.98 15.47 -15.95
CA GLY A 156 -7.16 16.54 -15.36
C GLY A 156 -7.62 16.95 -13.96
N THR A 157 -8.92 16.92 -13.70
CA THR A 157 -9.50 17.22 -12.38
C THR A 157 -9.18 16.11 -11.39
N PHE A 158 -9.35 14.85 -11.78
CA PHE A 158 -9.00 13.72 -10.92
C PHE A 158 -7.51 13.70 -10.57
N ARG A 159 -6.63 14.04 -11.53
CA ARG A 159 -5.19 14.22 -11.25
C ARG A 159 -4.91 15.29 -10.20
N LYS A 160 -5.64 16.41 -10.19
CA LYS A 160 -5.48 17.44 -9.15
C LYS A 160 -5.79 16.88 -7.77
N TRP A 161 -6.81 16.03 -7.64
CA TRP A 161 -7.14 15.39 -6.36
C TRP A 161 -6.00 14.51 -5.86
N LEU A 162 -5.39 13.74 -6.77
CA LEU A 162 -4.27 12.86 -6.44
C LEU A 162 -2.97 13.62 -6.09
N HIS A 163 -2.63 14.65 -6.86
CA HIS A 163 -1.28 15.26 -6.84
C HIS A 163 -1.18 16.61 -6.13
N GLN A 164 -2.30 17.25 -5.80
CA GLN A 164 -2.30 18.58 -5.18
C GLN A 164 -3.02 18.59 -3.82
N ALA A 165 -3.48 17.43 -3.35
CA ALA A 165 -4.35 17.29 -2.18
C ALA A 165 -5.52 18.30 -2.18
N HIS A 166 -6.04 18.64 -3.36
CA HIS A 166 -7.14 19.59 -3.49
C HIS A 166 -8.46 18.94 -3.08
N LEU A 167 -9.11 19.49 -2.05
CA LEU A 167 -10.43 19.04 -1.61
C LEU A 167 -11.49 19.42 -2.66
N PRO A 168 -12.18 18.45 -3.29
CA PRO A 168 -13.17 18.74 -4.32
C PRO A 168 -14.47 19.32 -3.73
N ALA A 169 -15.32 19.90 -4.58
CA ALA A 169 -16.69 20.22 -4.18
C ALA A 169 -17.47 18.97 -3.73
N LEU A 170 -18.44 19.14 -2.83
CA LEU A 170 -19.15 18.03 -2.16
C LEU A 170 -19.76 17.01 -3.14
N ALA A 171 -20.43 17.48 -4.19
CA ALA A 171 -21.03 16.62 -5.21
C ALA A 171 -19.99 15.75 -5.96
N LEU A 172 -18.75 16.24 -6.10
CA LEU A 172 -17.67 15.49 -6.71
C LEU A 172 -17.05 14.47 -5.74
N GLN A 173 -17.01 14.81 -4.45
CA GLN A 173 -16.60 13.87 -3.41
C GLN A 173 -17.57 12.68 -3.33
N GLU A 174 -18.89 12.93 -3.44
CA GLU A 174 -19.93 11.89 -3.40
C GLU A 174 -19.82 10.89 -4.55
N LYS A 175 -19.42 11.34 -5.74
CA LYS A 175 -19.10 10.46 -6.87
C LYS A 175 -17.96 9.50 -6.55
N ALA A 176 -16.88 10.01 -5.94
CA ALA A 176 -15.74 9.19 -5.53
C ALA A 176 -16.11 8.23 -4.39
N GLU A 177 -16.87 8.70 -3.40
CA GLU A 177 -17.38 7.88 -2.29
C GLU A 177 -18.24 6.72 -2.80
N THR A 178 -19.13 6.99 -3.75
CA THR A 178 -20.00 5.98 -4.36
C THR A 178 -19.19 4.95 -5.14
N PHE A 179 -18.18 5.40 -5.90
CA PHE A 179 -17.34 4.53 -6.70
C PHE A 179 -16.44 3.64 -5.83
N PHE A 180 -15.67 4.23 -4.91
CA PHE A 180 -14.74 3.47 -4.07
C PHE A 180 -15.44 2.72 -2.93
N ARG A 181 -16.70 3.07 -2.63
CA ARG A 181 -17.45 2.57 -1.46
C ARG A 181 -16.67 2.80 -0.17
N ILE A 182 -16.17 4.04 -0.02
CA ILE A 182 -15.40 4.53 1.13
C ILE A 182 -15.90 5.95 1.42
N PRO A 183 -16.24 6.29 2.67
CA PRO A 183 -16.67 7.63 3.05
C PRO A 183 -15.71 8.72 2.57
N ARG A 184 -16.25 9.83 2.07
CA ARG A 184 -15.46 10.99 1.62
C ARG A 184 -14.49 11.51 2.68
N SER A 185 -14.88 11.50 3.95
CA SER A 185 -14.01 11.89 5.09
C SER A 185 -12.75 11.03 5.21
N ILE A 186 -12.78 9.79 4.73
CA ILE A 186 -11.62 8.90 4.68
C ILE A 186 -10.87 9.08 3.35
N LEU A 187 -11.59 9.16 2.23
CA LEU A 187 -10.98 9.32 0.89
C LEU A 187 -10.15 10.61 0.76
N PHE A 188 -10.56 11.67 1.43
CA PHE A 188 -9.92 12.99 1.38
C PHE A 188 -9.25 13.38 2.69
N ALA A 189 -9.01 12.43 3.62
CA ALA A 189 -8.34 12.72 4.88
C ALA A 189 -6.95 13.38 4.68
N ASP A 190 -6.23 13.01 3.62
CA ASP A 190 -4.96 13.65 3.26
C ASP A 190 -5.09 15.14 2.96
N CYS A 191 -6.25 15.60 2.46
CA CYS A 191 -6.50 17.01 2.18
C CYS A 191 -6.67 17.85 3.45
N GLU A 192 -7.08 17.22 4.56
CA GLU A 192 -7.32 17.88 5.85
C GLU A 192 -6.11 17.80 6.79
N LEU A 193 -5.26 16.79 6.62
CA LEU A 193 -4.03 16.58 7.39
C LEU A 193 -2.81 17.35 6.81
N SER A 194 -2.97 18.02 5.67
CA SER A 194 -1.92 18.75 4.91
C SER A 194 -1.69 20.19 5.38
#